data_AF-A0A6B0XYY2-F1
#
_entry.id   AF-A0A6B0XYY2-F1
#
_cell.length_a   1.000
_cell.length_b   1.000
_cell.length_c   1.000
_cell.angle_alpha   90.00
_cell.angle_beta   90.00
_cell.angle_gamma   90.00
#
_symmetry.space_group_name_H-M   'P 1'
#
loop_
_entity.id
_entity.type
_entity.pdbx_description
1 polymer ?
#
loop_
_entity_poly.entity_id
_entity_poly.type
_entity_poly.pdbx_seq_one_letter_code
_entity_poly.pdbx_strand_id
1 'polypeptide(L)'
;MAGAAMASTTVCLITKTDTNPFFVKMKEGATAKAEELGMTLKAYAGKVDGDNETQVQAIETCIADGAKGILLTASDTASIVP
;
A
#
# COMPACT_ATOMS: atom_id res chain seq x y z
N MET A 1 -31.74 -2.31 13.60
CA MET A 1 -30.96 -1.06 13.51
C MET A 1 -29.78 -1.32 12.61
N ALA A 2 -29.78 -0.73 11.41
CA ALA A 2 -28.66 -0.81 10.48
C ALA A 2 -27.50 0.01 11.04
N GLY A 3 -26.56 -0.65 11.71
CA GLY A 3 -25.29 -0.05 12.06
C GLY A 3 -24.54 0.18 10.75
N ALA A 4 -24.31 1.44 10.40
CA ALA A 4 -23.37 1.80 9.37
C ALA A 4 -22.08 1.02 9.64
N ALA A 5 -21.70 0.11 8.73
CA ALA A 5 -20.34 -0.37 8.67
C ALA A 5 -19.48 0.89 8.61
N MET A 6 -18.80 1.23 9.71
CA MET A 6 -17.74 2.22 9.63
C MET A 6 -16.80 1.65 8.58
N ALA A 7 -16.80 2.22 7.38
CA ALA A 7 -15.86 1.83 6.35
C ALA A 7 -14.49 2.16 6.95
N SER A 8 -13.84 1.14 7.51
CA SER A 8 -12.48 1.23 8.02
C SER A 8 -11.70 1.91 6.91
N THR A 9 -11.07 3.04 7.23
CA THR A 9 -10.40 3.83 6.20
C THR A 9 -9.31 2.96 5.60
N THR A 10 -9.48 2.55 4.35
CA THR A 10 -8.50 1.72 3.65
C THR A 10 -7.33 2.59 3.23
N VAL A 11 -6.12 2.18 3.57
CA VAL A 11 -4.88 2.78 3.10
C VAL A 11 -4.03 1.71 2.45
N CYS A 12 -3.28 2.10 1.42
CA CYS A 12 -2.37 1.21 0.72
C CYS A 12 -0.92 1.56 1.01
N LEU A 13 -0.08 0.53 1.15
CA LEU A 13 1.37 0.64 1.15
C LEU A 13 1.92 -0.20 -0.01
N ILE A 14 2.65 0.43 -0.92
CA ILE A 14 3.25 -0.20 -2.09
C ILE A 14 4.77 -0.06 -1.95
N THR A 15 5.48 -1.19 -1.79
CA THR A 15 6.94 -1.20 -1.67
C THR A 15 7.65 -1.70 -2.94
N LYS A 16 8.95 -1.43 -3.07
CA LYS A 16 9.78 -1.95 -4.17
C LYS A 16 9.85 -3.47 -4.18
N THR A 17 10.16 -4.04 -3.01
CA THR A 17 10.29 -5.47 -2.77
C THR A 17 9.83 -5.80 -1.35
N ASP A 18 9.57 -7.06 -1.07
CA ASP A 18 9.33 -7.59 0.28
C ASP A 18 10.48 -8.45 0.81
N THR A 19 11.54 -8.63 0.03
CA THR A 19 12.75 -9.37 0.41
C THR A 19 13.72 -8.53 1.23
N ASN A 20 13.74 -7.21 1.04
CA ASN A 20 14.60 -6.32 1.82
C ASN A 20 14.01 -6.11 3.23
N PRO A 21 14.78 -6.42 4.31
CA PRO A 21 14.33 -6.25 5.69
C PRO A 21 13.81 -4.86 6.04
N PHE A 22 14.29 -3.81 5.37
CA PHE A 22 13.80 -2.44 5.56
C PHE A 22 12.31 -2.31 5.18
N PHE A 23 11.90 -2.87 4.04
CA PHE A 23 10.52 -2.81 3.57
C PHE A 23 9.60 -3.74 4.36
N VAL A 24 10.12 -4.87 4.85
CA VAL A 24 9.40 -5.74 5.80
C VAL A 24 9.07 -4.96 7.08
N LYS A 25 10.06 -4.27 7.67
CA LYS A 25 9.86 -3.46 8.87
C LYS A 25 8.93 -2.27 8.63
N MET A 26 8.99 -1.65 7.45
CA MET A 26 8.05 -0.61 7.05
C MET A 26 6.61 -1.12 7.02
N LYS A 27 6.38 -2.30 6.44
CA LYS A 27 5.06 -2.94 6.43
C LYS A 27 4.57 -3.25 7.84
N GLU A 28 5.40 -3.85 8.68
CA GLU A 28 5.05 -4.15 10.07
C GLU A 28 4.64 -2.89 10.85
N GLY A 29 5.43 -1.81 10.74
CA GLY A 29 5.13 -0.54 11.40
C GLY A 29 3.85 0.11 10.87
N ALA A 30 3.63 0.07 9.56
CA ALA A 30 2.41 0.58 8.95
C ALA A 30 1.17 -0.23 9.37
N THR A 31 1.27 -1.57 9.44
CA THR A 31 0.16 -2.44 9.87
C THR A 31 -0.20 -2.15 11.32
N ALA A 32 0.79 -2.12 12.22
CA ALA A 32 0.57 -1.81 13.62
C ALA A 32 -0.12 -0.43 13.78
N LYS A 33 0.34 0.58 13.03
CA LYS A 33 -0.26 1.91 13.11
C LYS A 33 -1.67 1.96 12.53
N ALA A 34 -1.96 1.23 11.47
CA ALA A 34 -3.30 1.14 10.90
C ALA A 34 -4.26 0.46 11.87
N GLU A 35 -3.84 -0.63 12.52
CA GLU A 35 -4.63 -1.30 13.57
C GLU A 35 -4.92 -0.37 14.75
N GLU A 36 -3.92 0.37 15.24
CA GLU A 36 -4.10 1.38 16.31
C GLU A 36 -5.13 2.46 15.93
N LEU A 37 -5.20 2.83 14.65
CA LEU A 37 -6.09 3.89 14.15
C LEU A 37 -7.45 3.36 13.67
N GLY A 38 -7.69 2.04 13.74
CA GLY A 38 -8.92 1.42 13.21
C GLY A 38 -9.04 1.50 11.69
N MET A 39 -7.90 1.56 11.00
CA MET A 39 -7.77 1.62 9.54
C MET A 39 -7.43 0.24 8.97
N THR A 40 -7.77 0.01 7.70
CA THR A 40 -7.37 -1.22 7.00
C THR A 40 -6.17 -0.93 6.13
N LEU A 41 -5.03 -1.55 6.40
CA LEU A 41 -3.86 -1.46 5.53
C LEU A 41 -3.84 -2.59 4.51
N LYS A 42 -3.75 -2.24 3.23
CA LYS A 42 -3.42 -3.17 2.14
C LYS A 42 -1.95 -2.96 1.76
N ALA A 43 -1.15 -4.01 1.79
CA ALA A 43 0.27 -3.93 1.47
C ALA A 43 0.59 -4.74 0.22
N TYR A 44 1.25 -4.10 -0.74
CA TYR A 44 1.71 -4.68 -2.00
C TYR A 44 3.21 -4.45 -2.13
N ALA A 45 3.89 -5.35 -2.83
CA ALA A 45 5.30 -5.23 -3.16
C ALA A 45 5.54 -5.64 -4.60
N GLY A 46 6.48 -4.97 -5.27
CA GLY A 46 7.03 -5.44 -6.54
C GLY A 46 7.83 -6.74 -6.35
N LYS A 47 8.07 -7.47 -7.44
CA LYS A 47 8.84 -8.73 -7.38
C LYS A 47 10.34 -8.46 -7.30
N VAL A 48 10.80 -7.39 -7.95
CA VAL A 48 12.21 -6.98 -8.03
C VAL A 48 12.31 -5.46 -8.01
N ASP A 49 13.46 -4.95 -7.59
CA ASP A 49 13.75 -3.52 -7.75
C ASP A 49 13.71 -3.14 -9.23
N GLY A 50 12.93 -2.11 -9.57
CA GLY A 50 12.68 -1.70 -10.96
C GLY A 50 11.39 -2.27 -11.58
N ASP A 51 10.62 -3.09 -10.85
CA ASP A 51 9.32 -3.62 -11.29
C ASP A 51 8.21 -2.55 -11.19
N ASN A 52 8.28 -1.56 -12.09
CA ASN A 52 7.34 -0.44 -12.13
C ASN A 52 5.93 -0.89 -12.53
N GLU A 53 5.83 -1.89 -13.42
CA GLU A 53 4.54 -2.39 -13.92
C GLU A 53 3.69 -2.99 -12.80
N THR A 54 4.30 -3.80 -11.92
CA THR A 54 3.61 -4.33 -10.74
C THR A 54 3.24 -3.23 -9.75
N GLN A 55 4.05 -2.17 -9.62
CA GLN A 55 3.68 -1.02 -8.79
C GLN A 55 2.48 -0.25 -9.35
N VAL A 56 2.42 -0.03 -10.67
CA VAL A 56 1.27 0.62 -11.33
C VAL A 56 -0.01 -0.20 -11.11
N GLN A 57 0.05 -1.52 -11.34
CA GLN A 57 -1.10 -2.40 -11.11
C GLN A 57 -1.57 -2.40 -9.64
N ALA A 58 -0.62 -2.32 -8.69
CA ALA A 58 -0.95 -2.19 -7.28
C ALA A 58 -1.62 -0.85 -6.96
N ILE A 59 -1.17 0.25 -7.58
CA ILE A 59 -1.80 1.57 -7.46
C ILE A 59 -3.25 1.52 -7.99
N GLU A 60 -3.45 0.95 -9.18
CA GLU A 60 -4.78 0.81 -9.78
C GLU A 60 -5.72 -0.04 -8.91
N THR A 61 -5.20 -1.13 -8.35
CA THR A 61 -5.95 -1.98 -7.41
C THR A 61 -6.35 -1.20 -6.16
N CYS A 62 -5.43 -0.42 -5.58
CA CYS A 62 -5.69 0.43 -4.43
C CYS A 62 -6.75 1.51 -4.70
N ILE A 63 -6.72 2.11 -5.90
CA ILE A 63 -7.73 3.07 -6.33
C ILE A 63 -9.08 2.37 -6.48
N ALA A 64 -9.13 1.22 -7.15
CA ALA A 64 -10.35 0.43 -7.34
C ALA A 64 -10.96 -0.03 -6.00
N ASP A 65 -10.12 -0.34 -5.03
CA ASP A 65 -10.48 -0.72 -3.67
C ASP A 65 -10.96 0.45 -2.80
N GLY A 66 -10.97 1.67 -3.32
CA GLY A 66 -11.43 2.87 -2.62
C GLY A 66 -10.49 3.33 -1.51
N ALA A 67 -9.19 3.02 -1.62
CA ALA A 67 -8.20 3.48 -0.65
C ALA A 67 -8.22 5.02 -0.55
N LYS A 68 -8.23 5.53 0.69
CA LYS A 68 -8.21 6.97 0.97
C LYS A 68 -6.81 7.57 0.94
N GLY A 69 -5.78 6.72 0.95
CA GLY A 69 -4.39 7.13 0.82
C GLY A 69 -3.53 5.98 0.30
N ILE A 70 -2.50 6.34 -0.46
CA ILE A 70 -1.51 5.41 -1.02
C ILE A 70 -0.12 5.91 -0.61
N LEU A 71 0.61 5.07 0.11
CA LEU A 71 2.03 5.23 0.42
C LEU A 71 2.82 4.41 -0.59
N LEU A 72 3.77 5.03 -1.28
CA LEU A 72 4.55 4.39 -2.34
C LEU A 72 6.05 4.58 -2.11
N THR A 73 6.81 3.48 -2.10
CA THR A 73 8.26 3.52 -2.30
C THR A 73 8.57 3.25 -3.76
N ALA A 74 8.64 4.33 -4.54
CA ALA A 74 8.79 4.32 -5.99
C ALA A 74 10.08 3.60 -6.41
N SER A 75 9.96 2.51 -7.18
CA SER A 75 11.10 1.78 -7.77
C SER A 75 11.97 2.71 -8.61
N ASP A 76 11.34 3.43 -9.54
CA ASP A 76 11.91 4.56 -10.25
C ASP A 76 10.87 5.70 -10.29
N THR A 77 11.23 6.85 -9.73
CA THR A 77 10.33 8.02 -9.65
C THR A 77 9.94 8.59 -11.02
N ALA A 78 10.78 8.40 -12.05
CA ALA A 78 10.49 8.90 -13.40
C ALA A 78 9.54 7.99 -14.19
N SER A 79 9.47 6.71 -13.82
CA SER A 79 8.66 5.70 -14.53
C SER A 79 7.24 5.52 -13.96
N ILE A 80 6.92 6.20 -12.86
CA ILE A 80 5.67 6.02 -12.11
C ILE A 80 4.70 7.20 -12.26
N VAL A 81 5.21 8.36 -12.67
CA VAL A 81 4.39 9.55 -12.94
C VAL A 81 4.21 9.66 -14.46
N PRO A 82 2.97 9.74 -14.98
CA PRO A 82 2.76 10.08 -16.39
C PRO A 82 3.23 11.50 -16.73
#